data_AF-A0A534SZ65-F1
#
_entry.id   AF-A0A534SZ65-F1
#
_cell.length_a   1.000
_cell.length_b   1.000
_cell.length_c   1.000
_cell.angle_alpha   90.00
_cell.angle_beta   90.00
_cell.angle_gamma   90.00
#
_symmetry.space_group_name_H-M   'P 1'
#
loop_
_entity.id
_entity.type
_entity.pdbx_description
1 polymer ?
#
loop_
_entity_poly.entity_id
_entity_poly.type
_entity_poly.pdbx_seq_one_letter_code
_entity_poly.pdbx_strand_id
1 'polypeptide(L)'
;MTAHAAAPTTCFTPLFGFGPVDPVNGFPQYYQDSNGLALQACLDLVCDPALAVPDPTKPVSFPDNFPLELFYSRAISTITVGTIKAVLNDQFEGSFANGSL
;
A
#
# COMPACT_ATOMS: atom_id res chain seq x y z
N MET A 1 29.27 -22.59 12.86
CA MET A 1 28.26 -21.58 12.47
C MET A 1 28.48 -21.30 10.99
N THR A 2 27.69 -21.92 10.12
CA THR A 2 27.77 -21.71 8.66
C THR A 2 27.00 -20.44 8.32
N ALA A 3 27.70 -19.41 7.88
CA ALA A 3 27.06 -18.24 7.28
C ALA A 3 26.39 -18.71 5.98
N HIS A 4 25.06 -18.65 5.92
CA HIS A 4 24.35 -18.71 4.65
C HIS A 4 24.69 -17.42 3.91
N ALA A 5 25.52 -17.52 2.88
CA ALA A 5 25.65 -16.45 1.90
C ALA A 5 24.28 -16.29 1.23
N ALA A 6 23.52 -15.29 1.66
CA ALA A 6 22.34 -14.85 0.93
C ALA A 6 22.82 -14.36 -0.44
N ALA A 7 22.33 -14.98 -1.51
CA ALA A 7 22.46 -14.41 -2.85
C ALA A 7 21.93 -12.96 -2.81
N PRO A 8 22.41 -12.05 -3.70
CA PRO A 8 21.84 -10.71 -3.80
C PRO A 8 20.36 -10.84 -4.15
N THR A 9 19.51 -10.70 -3.14
CA THR A 9 18.06 -10.59 -3.33
C THR A 9 17.82 -9.23 -3.95
N THR A 10 17.08 -9.18 -5.06
CA THR A 10 16.59 -7.92 -5.59
C THR A 10 15.68 -7.30 -4.54
N CYS A 11 16.18 -6.32 -3.79
CA CYS A 11 15.42 -5.68 -2.70
C CYS A 11 14.37 -4.70 -3.19
N PHE A 12 14.30 -4.44 -4.50
CA PHE A 12 13.30 -3.57 -5.11
C PHE A 12 12.88 -4.12 -6.48
N THR A 13 11.60 -4.07 -6.76
CA THR A 13 11.03 -4.37 -8.08
C THR A 13 10.71 -3.04 -8.75
N PRO A 14 11.37 -2.67 -9.87
CA PRO A 14 11.08 -1.44 -10.57
C PRO A 14 9.61 -1.28 -10.91
N LEU A 15 9.12 -0.03 -10.86
CA LEU A 15 7.83 0.31 -11.45
C LEU A 15 7.91 0.10 -12.97
N PHE A 16 7.01 -0.73 -13.51
CA PHE A 16 6.86 -0.92 -14.95
C PHE A 16 5.86 0.08 -15.54
N GLY A 17 4.74 0.32 -14.84
CA GLY A 17 3.72 1.25 -15.29
C GLY A 17 2.54 1.33 -14.33
N PHE A 18 1.52 2.11 -14.70
CA PHE A 18 0.29 2.26 -13.95
C PHE A 18 -0.92 2.21 -14.89
N GLY A 19 -2.07 1.81 -14.35
CA GLY A 19 -3.33 1.73 -15.09
C GLY A 19 -3.92 3.11 -15.39
N PRO A 20 -5.04 3.19 -16.13
CA PRO A 20 -5.75 4.45 -16.34
C PRO A 20 -6.05 5.16 -15.03
N VAL A 21 -6.01 6.48 -15.04
CA VAL A 21 -6.46 7.30 -13.91
C VAL A 21 -7.97 7.26 -13.84
N ASP A 22 -8.52 6.93 -12.67
CA ASP A 22 -9.95 6.94 -12.42
C ASP A 22 -10.46 8.41 -12.46
N PRO A 23 -11.43 8.75 -13.33
CA PRO A 23 -11.92 10.12 -13.45
C PRO A 23 -12.74 10.59 -12.23
N VAL A 24 -13.15 9.69 -11.33
CA VAL A 24 -13.94 10.01 -10.14
C VAL A 24 -13.03 10.43 -8.98
N ASN A 25 -12.01 9.62 -8.67
CA ASN A 25 -11.15 9.85 -7.50
C ASN A 25 -9.73 10.36 -7.85
N GLY A 26 -9.33 10.30 -9.13
CA GLY A 26 -8.05 10.83 -9.60
C GLY A 26 -6.83 9.93 -9.36
N PHE A 27 -7.01 8.70 -8.89
CA PHE A 27 -5.93 7.75 -8.67
C PHE A 27 -5.83 6.70 -9.79
N PRO A 28 -4.62 6.20 -10.10
CA PRO A 28 -4.47 5.07 -11.03
C PRO A 28 -5.21 3.83 -10.56
N GLN A 29 -5.85 3.10 -11.49
CA GLN A 29 -6.52 1.84 -11.15
C GLN A 29 -5.58 0.79 -10.57
N TYR A 30 -4.31 0.81 -10.98
CA TYR A 30 -3.27 -0.07 -10.44
C TYR A 30 -1.88 0.52 -10.68
N TYR A 31 -0.90 0.01 -9.95
CA TYR A 31 0.51 0.10 -10.29
C TYR A 31 1.06 -1.30 -10.54
N GLN A 32 1.93 -1.42 -11.53
CA GLN A 32 2.49 -2.69 -11.98
C GLN A 32 4.01 -2.68 -11.86
N ASP A 33 4.55 -3.74 -11.27
CA ASP A 33 5.99 -3.95 -11.17
C ASP A 33 6.58 -4.58 -12.46
N SER A 34 7.91 -4.62 -12.53
CA SER A 34 8.65 -5.23 -13.64
C SER A 34 8.47 -6.74 -13.78
N ASN A 35 7.87 -7.42 -12.80
CA ASN A 35 7.58 -8.86 -12.85
C ASN A 35 6.16 -9.13 -13.38
N GLY A 36 5.37 -8.10 -13.63
CA GLY A 36 4.00 -8.22 -14.13
C GLY A 36 2.94 -8.26 -13.04
N LEU A 37 3.30 -8.09 -11.76
CA LEU A 37 2.31 -7.99 -10.68
C LEU A 37 1.70 -6.59 -10.69
N ALA A 38 0.38 -6.52 -10.88
CA ALA A 38 -0.39 -5.30 -10.78
C ALA A 38 -1.24 -5.31 -9.50
N LEU A 39 -1.11 -4.27 -8.68
CA LEU A 39 -1.92 -4.09 -7.47
C LEU A 39 -2.81 -2.86 -7.64
N GLN A 40 -4.11 -3.07 -7.43
CA GLN A 40 -5.09 -1.99 -7.30
C GLN A 40 -5.11 -1.47 -5.85
N ALA A 41 -5.65 -0.27 -5.66
CA ALA A 41 -5.91 0.25 -4.34
C ALA A 41 -6.89 -0.66 -3.57
N CYS A 42 -6.59 -0.94 -2.31
CA CYS A 42 -7.53 -1.59 -1.42
C CYS A 42 -8.57 -0.57 -0.92
N LEU A 43 -9.82 -0.73 -1.35
CA LEU A 43 -10.96 0.12 -0.97
C LEU A 43 -12.10 -0.71 -0.34
N ASP A 44 -11.73 -1.78 0.36
CA ASP A 44 -12.64 -2.69 1.05
C ASP A 44 -12.07 -3.05 2.43
N LEU A 45 -12.95 -3.18 3.43
CA LEU A 45 -12.61 -3.55 4.80
C LEU A 45 -12.08 -4.99 4.90
N VAL A 46 -12.30 -5.83 3.89
CA VAL A 46 -11.71 -7.18 3.85
C VAL A 46 -10.19 -7.13 3.60
N CYS A 47 -9.73 -6.27 2.68
CA CYS A 47 -8.31 -6.15 2.38
C CYS A 47 -7.59 -5.14 3.29
N ASP A 48 -8.31 -4.15 3.82
CA ASP A 48 -7.81 -3.20 4.81
C ASP A 48 -8.84 -3.06 5.95
N PRO A 49 -8.73 -3.88 7.00
CA PRO A 49 -9.59 -3.78 8.17
C PRO A 49 -9.49 -2.44 8.92
N ALA A 50 -8.47 -1.64 8.64
CA ALA A 50 -8.24 -0.33 9.22
C ALA A 50 -8.57 0.81 8.23
N LEU A 51 -9.25 0.53 7.12
CA LEU A 51 -9.60 1.50 6.09
C LEU A 51 -10.31 2.71 6.72
N ALA A 52 -9.66 3.86 6.65
CA ALA A 52 -10.09 5.08 7.34
C ALA A 52 -11.17 5.83 6.55
N VAL A 53 -12.37 5.27 6.48
CA VAL A 53 -13.57 5.94 5.91
C VAL A 53 -14.38 6.67 6.99
N PRO A 54 -15.11 7.75 6.64
CA PRO A 54 -15.98 8.46 7.59
C PRO A 54 -17.04 7.58 8.28
N ASP A 55 -17.62 6.62 7.55
CA ASP A 55 -18.62 5.69 8.06
C ASP A 55 -18.34 4.26 7.53
N PRO A 56 -17.82 3.34 8.37
CA PRO A 56 -17.48 1.98 7.95
C PRO A 56 -18.70 1.08 7.73
N THR A 57 -19.92 1.56 8.03
CA THR A 57 -21.17 0.82 7.79
C THR A 57 -21.78 1.11 6.41
N LYS A 58 -21.23 2.09 5.69
CA LYS A 58 -21.66 2.48 4.34
C LYS A 58 -20.67 2.01 3.27
N PRO A 59 -21.10 1.86 2.01
CA PRO A 59 -20.18 1.59 0.90
C PRO A 59 -19.11 2.67 0.78
N VAL A 60 -17.90 2.27 0.38
CA VAL A 60 -16.83 3.21 0.03
C VAL A 60 -17.21 3.93 -1.26
N SER A 61 -17.26 5.27 -1.22
CA SER A 61 -17.71 6.09 -2.36
C SER A 61 -17.12 7.49 -2.30
N PHE A 62 -16.46 7.92 -3.37
CA PHE A 62 -15.95 9.28 -3.49
C PHE A 62 -17.05 10.28 -3.88
N PRO A 63 -17.08 11.51 -3.32
CA PRO A 63 -16.22 12.02 -2.23
C PRO A 63 -16.77 11.75 -0.82
N ASP A 64 -18.03 11.34 -0.69
CA ASP A 64 -18.78 11.43 0.57
C ASP A 64 -18.36 10.41 1.65
N ASN A 65 -17.95 9.20 1.27
CA ASN A 65 -17.51 8.13 2.18
C ASN A 65 -16.27 7.42 1.61
N PHE A 66 -15.22 8.18 1.36
CA PHE A 66 -13.97 7.69 0.76
C PHE A 66 -12.79 7.95 1.70
N PRO A 67 -11.78 7.07 1.75
CA PRO A 67 -10.66 7.28 2.65
C PRO A 67 -9.79 8.45 2.16
N LEU A 68 -9.19 9.17 3.11
CA LEU A 68 -8.25 10.23 2.77
C LEU A 68 -6.91 9.67 2.25
N GLU A 69 -6.55 8.48 2.72
CA GLU A 69 -5.35 7.73 2.37
C GLU A 69 -5.76 6.31 1.98
N LEU A 70 -5.25 5.82 0.86
CA LEU A 70 -5.54 4.48 0.35
C LEU A 70 -4.25 3.75 -0.01
N PHE A 71 -4.23 2.44 0.16
CA PHE A 71 -3.02 1.63 0.04
C PHE A 71 -3.09 0.74 -1.21
N TYR A 72 -2.04 0.78 -2.03
CA TYR A 72 -1.80 -0.24 -3.07
C TYR A 72 -1.02 -1.42 -2.50
N SER A 73 -0.16 -1.16 -1.52
CA SER A 73 0.52 -2.19 -0.75
C SER A 73 0.94 -1.67 0.62
N ARG A 74 1.01 -2.59 1.59
CA ARG A 74 1.53 -2.33 2.92
C ARG A 74 2.19 -3.57 3.47
N ALA A 75 3.44 -3.43 3.92
CA ALA A 75 4.21 -4.51 4.54
C ALA A 75 4.74 -4.03 5.89
N ILE A 76 4.34 -4.74 6.96
CA ILE A 76 4.79 -4.46 8.32
C ILE A 76 5.65 -5.63 8.78
N SER A 77 6.88 -5.34 9.21
CA SER A 77 7.80 -6.33 9.74
C SER A 77 8.44 -5.84 11.03
N THR A 78 8.60 -6.75 11.99
CA THR A 78 9.42 -6.50 13.19
C THR A 78 10.79 -7.13 12.99
N ILE A 79 11.82 -6.30 12.99
CA ILE A 79 13.21 -6.70 12.87
C ILE A 79 13.80 -6.78 14.27
N THR A 80 14.41 -7.92 14.62
CA THR A 80 15.10 -8.09 15.91
C THR A 80 16.57 -8.42 15.67
N VAL A 81 17.47 -7.61 16.24
CA VAL A 81 18.93 -7.81 16.15
C VAL A 81 19.52 -7.70 17.56
N GLY A 82 19.89 -8.84 18.15
CA GLY A 82 20.31 -8.88 19.55
C GLY A 82 19.18 -8.39 20.47
N THR A 83 19.44 -7.33 21.24
CA THR A 83 18.47 -6.68 22.12
C THR A 83 17.66 -5.57 21.43
N ILE A 84 17.99 -5.21 20.19
CA ILE A 84 17.31 -4.14 19.45
C ILE A 84 16.10 -4.70 18.72
N LYS A 85 14.98 -3.99 18.82
CA LYS A 85 13.79 -4.19 18.00
C LYS A 85 13.53 -2.95 17.17
N ALA A 86 13.25 -3.14 15.89
CA ALA A 86 12.80 -2.10 14.96
C ALA A 86 11.53 -2.57 14.25
N VAL A 87 10.67 -1.63 13.88
CA VAL A 87 9.50 -1.90 13.02
C VAL A 87 9.77 -1.25 11.68
N LEU A 88 9.68 -2.04 10.61
CA LEU A 88 9.56 -1.55 9.24
C LEU A 88 8.06 -1.49 8.91
N ASN A 89 7.56 -0.31 8.58
CA ASN A 89 6.24 -0.11 7.98
C ASN A 89 6.47 0.50 6.61
N ASP A 90 6.45 -0.34 5.59
CA ASP A 90 6.64 0.07 4.20
C ASP A 90 5.28 0.14 3.51
N GLN A 91 4.97 1.29 2.93
CA GLN A 91 3.64 1.60 2.44
C GLN A 91 3.71 2.33 1.11
N PHE A 92 2.87 1.89 0.17
CA PHE A 92 2.68 2.59 -1.08
C PHE A 92 1.22 3.02 -1.19
N GLU A 93 1.02 4.34 -1.16
CA GLU A 93 -0.28 4.96 -0.90
C GLU A 93 -0.60 6.07 -1.91
N GLY A 94 -1.90 6.36 -2.02
CA GLY A 94 -2.41 7.61 -2.57
C GLY A 94 -3.09 8.44 -1.48
N SER A 95 -2.94 9.77 -1.55
CA SER A 95 -3.67 10.70 -0.69
C SER A 95 -3.95 12.01 -1.41
N PHE A 96 -4.83 12.83 -0.84
CA PHE A 96 -5.23 14.12 -1.39
C PHE A 96 -4.41 15.26 -0.79
N ALA A 97 -3.99 16.20 -1.64
CA ALA A 97 -3.30 17.40 -1.19
C ALA A 97 -4.17 18.19 -0.19
N ASN A 98 -3.59 18.56 0.95
CA ASN A 98 -4.25 19.26 2.06
C ASN A 98 -5.40 18.47 2.74
N GLY A 99 -5.43 17.15 2.60
CA GLY A 99 -6.26 16.29 3.42
C GLY A 99 -5.92 16.41 4.91
N SER A 100 -6.93 16.41 5.78
CA SER A 100 -6.74 16.29 7.23
C SER A 100 -7.13 14.89 7.70
N LEU A 101 -6.16 14.17 8.25
CA LEU A 101 -6.36 12.91 8.97
C LEU A 101 -7.02 13.17 10.33
#